data_AF-A0A4P6Q9S3-F1
#
_entry.id   AF-A0A4P6Q9S3-F1
#
_cell.length_a   1.000
_cell.length_b   1.000
_cell.length_c   1.000
_cell.angle_alpha   90.00
_cell.angle_beta   90.00
_cell.angle_gamma   90.00
#
_symmetry.space_group_name_H-M   'P 1'
#
loop_
_entity.id
_entity.type
_entity.pdbx_description
1 polymer ?
#
loop_
_entity_poly.entity_id
_entity_poly.type
_entity_poly.pdbx_seq_one_letter_code
_entity_poly.pdbx_strand_id
1 'polypeptide(L)'
;MSERPRFTAGTRSLTSTLLHPVRTVWQMANARAAQEADLRDLNAGLPLMATAFVKSNRRYRQGAFVFDLDASEPVVWRKWRPFMPYGPPVALRGPFELGGFGPAPAQYQSMLQTTIRDASSVWEVMVTAADTELVAAALAEAGKARAGDESGA
;
A
#
# COMPACT_ATOMS: atom_id res chain seq x y z
N MET A 1 5.87 14.60 -16.23
CA MET A 1 7.05 13.87 -15.70
C MET A 1 6.59 13.18 -14.43
N SER A 2 6.36 11.86 -14.45
CA SER A 2 5.91 11.16 -13.23
C SER A 2 7.02 11.21 -12.20
N GLU A 3 6.75 11.89 -11.09
CA GLU A 3 7.63 11.95 -9.93
C GLU A 3 7.80 10.53 -9.38
N ARG A 4 9.02 10.19 -8.91
CA ARG A 4 9.23 8.84 -8.35
C ARG A 4 8.38 8.70 -7.08
N PRO A 5 7.58 7.63 -6.94
CA PRO A 5 6.76 7.44 -5.75
C PRO A 5 7.62 7.43 -4.49
N ARG A 6 7.24 8.21 -3.48
CA ARG A 6 7.95 8.22 -2.20
C ARG A 6 7.49 7.09 -1.29
N PHE A 7 8.38 6.59 -0.44
CA PHE A 7 8.01 5.58 0.55
C PHE A 7 7.13 6.16 1.66
N THR A 8 6.14 5.38 2.08
CA THR A 8 5.26 5.71 3.20
C THR A 8 5.98 5.61 4.54
N ALA A 9 5.37 6.19 5.58
CA ALA A 9 5.84 6.13 6.96
C ALA A 9 6.02 4.68 7.43
N GLY A 10 5.05 3.80 7.15
CA GLY A 10 5.12 2.40 7.52
C GLY A 10 6.27 1.66 6.83
N THR A 11 6.47 1.89 5.54
CA THR A 11 7.60 1.32 4.78
C THR A 11 8.97 1.78 5.31
N ARG A 12 9.10 3.08 5.60
CA ARG A 12 10.32 3.66 6.17
C ARG A 12 10.63 3.07 7.53
N SER A 13 9.62 2.92 8.39
CA SER A 13 9.77 2.31 9.71
C SER A 13 10.17 0.85 9.61
N LEU A 14 9.51 0.05 8.75
CA LEU A 14 9.86 -1.36 8.55
C LEU A 14 11.33 -1.54 8.13
N THR A 15 11.77 -0.74 7.16
CA THR A 15 13.14 -0.78 6.65
C THR A 15 14.13 -0.36 7.74
N SER A 16 13.80 0.67 8.53
CA SER A 16 14.65 1.08 9.63
C SER A 16 14.69 0.07 10.77
N THR A 17 13.60 -0.61 11.10
CA THR A 17 13.57 -1.64 12.15
C THR A 17 14.41 -2.85 11.75
N LEU A 18 14.38 -3.24 10.47
CA LEU A 18 15.23 -4.30 9.92
C LEU A 18 16.73 -3.95 10.01
N LEU A 19 17.10 -2.68 9.81
CA LEU A 19 18.49 -2.24 9.81
C LEU A 19 19.00 -1.85 11.21
N HIS A 20 18.14 -1.33 12.08
CA HIS A 20 18.49 -0.74 13.38
C HIS A 20 17.40 -1.01 14.45
N PRO A 21 17.30 -2.24 14.98
CA PRO A 21 16.21 -2.65 15.87
C PRO A 21 16.12 -1.86 17.19
N VAL A 22 17.21 -1.25 17.66
CA VAL A 22 17.26 -0.46 18.91
C VAL A 22 16.67 0.95 18.74
N ARG A 23 16.41 1.41 17.50
CA ARG A 23 15.90 2.78 17.21
C ARG A 23 14.36 2.91 17.20
N THR A 24 13.65 1.82 17.50
CA THR A 24 12.20 1.65 17.32
C THR A 24 11.34 2.61 18.15
N VAL A 25 11.80 3.04 19.34
CA VAL A 25 11.01 3.90 20.25
C VAL A 25 10.87 5.35 19.72
N TRP A 26 11.90 5.89 19.05
CA TRP A 26 11.86 7.26 18.51
C TRP A 26 10.99 7.41 17.25
N GLN A 27 10.69 6.30 16.56
CA GLN A 27 9.89 6.31 15.34
C GLN A 27 8.38 6.33 15.63
N MET A 28 7.95 5.75 16.76
CA MET A 28 6.55 5.76 17.16
C MET A 28 6.05 7.16 17.51
N ALA A 29 6.90 8.01 18.12
CA ALA A 29 6.53 9.38 18.48
C ALA A 29 6.21 10.28 17.28
N ASN A 30 6.79 9.98 16.10
CA ASN A 30 6.55 10.72 14.85
C ASN A 30 5.67 9.96 13.85
N ALA A 31 5.20 8.75 14.20
CA ALA A 31 4.45 7.89 13.28
C ALA A 31 3.14 8.55 12.83
N ARG A 32 2.41 9.17 13.75
CA ARG A 32 1.14 9.85 13.45
C ARG A 32 1.32 11.03 12.50
N ALA A 33 2.27 11.93 12.78
CA ALA A 33 2.54 13.07 11.91
C ALA A 33 2.99 12.63 10.50
N ALA A 34 3.74 11.52 10.42
CA ALA A 34 4.17 10.95 9.15
C ALA A 34 3.01 10.31 8.37
N GLN A 35 2.07 9.63 9.05
CA GLN A 35 0.84 9.11 8.45
C GLN A 35 -0.06 10.23 7.93
N GLU A 36 -0.25 11.29 8.71
CA GLU A 36 -1.02 12.47 8.31
C GLU A 36 -0.38 13.18 7.11
N ALA A 37 0.95 13.17 6.99
CA ALA A 37 1.64 13.65 5.79
C ALA A 37 1.40 12.72 4.58
N ASP A 38 1.41 11.39 4.77
CA ASP A 38 1.09 10.43 3.70
C ASP A 38 -0.35 10.60 3.19
N LEU A 39 -1.33 10.78 4.07
CA LEU A 39 -2.71 11.05 3.65
C LEU A 39 -2.85 12.39 2.92
N ARG A 40 -2.16 13.44 3.38
CA ARG A 40 -2.15 14.74 2.68
C ARG A 40 -1.56 14.63 1.28
N ASP A 41 -0.46 13.91 1.13
CA ASP A 41 0.21 13.73 -0.15
C ASP A 41 -0.63 12.88 -1.11
N LEU A 42 -1.30 11.83 -0.60
CA LEU A 42 -2.27 11.06 -1.37
C LEU A 42 -3.38 11.96 -1.94
N ASN A 43 -3.97 12.80 -1.09
CA ASN A 43 -5.04 13.73 -1.49
C ASN A 43 -4.55 14.83 -2.44
N ALA A 44 -3.25 15.13 -2.45
CA ALA A 44 -2.63 16.06 -3.37
C ALA A 44 -2.24 15.41 -4.72
N GLY A 45 -2.56 14.12 -4.92
CA GLY A 45 -2.21 13.37 -6.14
C GLY A 45 -0.73 12.95 -6.19
N LEU A 46 0.02 13.08 -5.09
CA LEU A 46 1.43 12.70 -5.07
C LEU A 46 1.56 11.17 -4.95
N PRO A 47 2.40 10.53 -5.77
CA PRO A 47 2.49 9.09 -5.79
C PRO A 47 3.19 8.54 -4.54
N LEU A 48 2.58 7.53 -3.91
CA LEU A 48 3.04 6.91 -2.68
C LEU A 48 3.32 5.42 -2.85
N MET A 49 4.32 4.90 -2.13
CA MET A 49 4.70 3.50 -2.15
C MET A 49 4.66 2.88 -0.75
N ALA A 50 3.72 1.95 -0.55
CA ALA A 50 3.53 1.22 0.70
C ALA A 50 4.01 -0.24 0.58
N THR A 51 4.80 -0.72 1.54
CA THR A 51 5.26 -2.11 1.56
C THR A 51 4.09 -3.04 1.79
N ALA A 52 3.97 -4.03 0.92
CA ALA A 52 2.89 -4.99 0.96
C ALA A 52 3.38 -6.39 0.60
N PHE A 53 2.81 -7.38 1.28
CA PHE A 53 2.99 -8.78 0.93
C PHE A 53 1.69 -9.28 0.35
N VAL A 54 1.74 -9.80 -0.88
CA VAL A 54 0.57 -10.38 -1.54
C VAL A 54 0.70 -11.88 -1.55
N LYS A 55 -0.35 -12.60 -1.18
CA LYS A 55 -0.40 -14.04 -1.30
C LYS A 55 -0.46 -14.43 -2.77
N SER A 56 0.51 -15.23 -3.20
CA SER A 56 0.54 -15.81 -4.54
C SER A 56 0.77 -17.31 -4.39
N ASN A 57 -0.22 -18.09 -4.85
CA ASN A 57 -0.30 -19.53 -4.59
C ASN A 57 -0.25 -19.80 -3.07
N ARG A 58 0.75 -20.58 -2.61
CA ARG A 58 0.93 -20.95 -1.21
C ARG A 58 1.89 -20.04 -0.43
N ARG A 59 2.38 -18.94 -1.01
CA ARG A 59 3.41 -18.09 -0.38
C ARG A 59 3.08 -16.61 -0.50
N TYR A 60 3.37 -15.87 0.56
CA TYR A 60 3.38 -14.41 0.50
C TYR A 60 4.62 -13.92 -0.25
N ARG A 61 4.41 -12.98 -1.16
CA ARG A 61 5.46 -12.35 -1.96
C ARG A 61 5.58 -10.90 -1.54
N GLN A 62 6.78 -10.52 -1.14
CA GLN A 62 7.10 -9.15 -0.83
C GLN A 62 7.00 -8.29 -2.09
N GLY A 63 6.45 -7.10 -1.91
CA GLY A 63 6.33 -6.08 -2.94
C GLY A 63 5.95 -4.75 -2.32
N ALA A 64 5.43 -3.87 -3.14
CA ALA A 64 4.87 -2.62 -2.69
C ALA A 64 3.63 -2.28 -3.51
N PHE A 65 2.61 -1.74 -2.84
CA PHE A 65 1.58 -0.98 -3.52
C PHE A 65 2.14 0.38 -3.92
N VAL A 66 1.78 0.81 -5.12
CA VAL A 66 1.96 2.18 -5.58
C VAL A 66 0.57 2.76 -5.76
N PHE A 67 0.33 3.89 -5.09
CA PHE A 67 -0.88 4.67 -5.20
C PHE A 67 -0.54 5.95 -5.95
N ASP A 68 -1.17 6.14 -7.11
CA ASP A 68 -1.01 7.30 -7.98
C ASP A 68 -2.39 7.61 -8.55
N LEU A 69 -3.17 8.42 -7.82
CA LEU A 69 -4.60 8.58 -8.11
C LEU A 69 -4.89 9.23 -9.47
N ASP A 70 -3.91 9.94 -10.03
CA ASP A 70 -4.00 10.59 -11.34
C ASP A 70 -3.55 9.67 -12.51
N ALA A 71 -2.99 8.49 -12.20
CA ALA A 71 -2.59 7.53 -13.21
C ALA A 71 -3.79 6.76 -13.79
N SER A 72 -3.65 6.27 -15.03
CA SER A 72 -4.65 5.39 -15.67
C SER A 72 -4.91 4.09 -14.89
N GLU A 73 -3.93 3.66 -14.11
CA GLU A 73 -4.01 2.54 -13.16
C GLU A 73 -3.67 3.06 -11.75
N PRO A 74 -4.68 3.55 -11.00
CA PRO A 74 -4.43 4.28 -9.75
C PRO A 74 -3.78 3.48 -8.64
N VAL A 75 -3.98 2.16 -8.67
CA VAL A 75 -3.48 1.23 -7.66
C VAL A 75 -2.79 0.07 -8.37
N VAL A 76 -1.49 -0.05 -8.17
CA VAL A 76 -0.71 -1.16 -8.72
C VAL A 76 0.11 -1.83 -7.62
N TRP A 77 0.23 -3.15 -7.67
CA TRP A 77 1.19 -3.89 -6.87
C TRP A 77 2.43 -4.22 -7.69
N ARG A 78 3.61 -4.00 -7.11
CA ARG A 78 4.89 -4.35 -7.75
C ARG A 78 5.69 -5.29 -6.86
N LYS A 79 6.06 -6.45 -7.42
CA LYS A 79 6.87 -7.44 -6.71
C LYS A 79 8.28 -6.92 -6.43
N TRP A 80 8.76 -7.08 -5.19
CA TRP A 80 10.14 -6.75 -4.83
C TRP A 80 11.11 -7.77 -5.44
N ARG A 81 12.29 -7.29 -5.86
CA ARG A 81 13.35 -8.11 -6.46
C ARG A 81 14.70 -7.70 -5.87
N PRO A 82 15.49 -8.64 -5.31
CA PRO A 82 16.84 -8.33 -4.85
C PRO A 82 17.70 -7.78 -5.98
N PHE A 83 18.41 -6.68 -5.72
CA PHE A 83 19.38 -6.05 -6.65
C PHE A 83 18.82 -5.68 -8.02
N MET A 84 17.50 -5.60 -8.17
CA MET A 84 16.83 -5.26 -9.42
C MET A 84 15.71 -4.26 -9.16
N PRO A 85 15.29 -3.49 -10.18
CA PRO A 85 14.06 -2.73 -10.09
C PRO A 85 12.89 -3.64 -9.72
N TYR A 86 11.89 -3.06 -9.06
CA TYR A 86 10.61 -3.72 -8.81
C TYR A 86 10.07 -4.36 -10.09
N GLY A 87 9.38 -5.48 -9.93
CA GLY A 87 8.73 -6.20 -11.02
C GLY A 87 7.75 -5.34 -11.83
N PRO A 88 7.24 -5.89 -12.93
CA PRO A 88 6.16 -5.25 -13.67
C PRO A 88 4.97 -4.97 -12.74
N PRO A 89 4.25 -3.85 -12.95
CA PRO A 89 3.06 -3.54 -12.17
C PRO A 89 1.96 -4.57 -12.45
N VAL A 90 1.22 -4.90 -11.40
CA VAL A 90 -0.04 -5.64 -11.50
C VAL A 90 -1.13 -4.72 -11.00
N ALA A 91 -1.97 -4.25 -11.91
CA ALA A 91 -3.02 -3.30 -11.61
C ALA A 91 -4.17 -3.95 -10.85
N LEU A 92 -4.61 -3.26 -9.80
CA LEU A 92 -5.87 -3.54 -9.13
C LEU A 92 -6.93 -2.66 -9.78
N ARG A 93 -8.07 -3.24 -10.16
CA ARG A 93 -9.11 -2.53 -10.92
C ARG A 93 -10.36 -2.33 -10.09
N GLY A 94 -10.77 -1.07 -9.92
CA GLY A 94 -12.00 -0.75 -9.23
C GLY A 94 -13.23 -1.37 -9.91
N PRO A 95 -14.35 -1.53 -9.19
CA PRO A 95 -14.56 -1.12 -7.79
C PRO A 95 -13.79 -1.97 -6.79
N PHE A 96 -13.55 -1.41 -5.59
CA PHE A 96 -12.78 -2.06 -4.54
C PHE A 96 -13.62 -2.32 -3.29
N GLU A 97 -13.50 -3.52 -2.72
CA GLU A 97 -13.99 -3.81 -1.38
C GLU A 97 -12.80 -4.16 -0.48
N LEU A 98 -12.65 -3.44 0.62
CA LEU A 98 -11.60 -3.67 1.61
C LEU A 98 -12.17 -4.41 2.82
N GLY A 99 -11.59 -5.57 3.12
CA GLY A 99 -11.88 -6.31 4.34
C GLY A 99 -11.29 -5.64 5.59
N GLY A 100 -11.74 -6.10 6.76
CA GLY A 100 -11.17 -5.66 8.03
C GLY A 100 -9.69 -6.05 8.15
N PHE A 101 -8.88 -5.18 8.75
CA PHE A 101 -7.50 -5.50 9.11
C PHE A 101 -7.48 -6.38 10.36
N GLY A 102 -6.81 -7.53 10.25
CA GLY A 102 -6.63 -8.49 11.32
C GLY A 102 -5.16 -8.86 11.55
N PRO A 103 -4.87 -9.69 12.56
CA PRO A 103 -3.50 -10.12 12.85
C PRO A 103 -2.92 -10.89 11.67
N ALA A 104 -1.69 -10.54 11.27
CA ALA A 104 -0.91 -11.32 10.32
C ALA A 104 -0.29 -12.58 10.99
N PRO A 105 0.16 -13.58 10.21
CA PRO A 105 0.92 -14.71 10.74
C PRO A 105 2.14 -14.24 11.56
N ALA A 106 2.47 -14.98 12.62
CA ALA A 106 3.45 -14.56 13.64
C ALA A 106 4.84 -14.16 13.10
N GLN A 107 5.25 -14.71 11.97
CA GLN A 107 6.51 -14.37 11.30
C GLN A 107 6.51 -12.98 10.61
N TYR A 108 5.35 -12.32 10.49
CA TYR A 108 5.19 -10.98 9.93
C TYR A 108 4.84 -9.97 11.04
N GLN A 109 5.75 -9.82 12.00
CA GLN A 109 5.59 -8.86 13.08
C GLN A 109 5.40 -7.43 12.52
N SER A 110 4.55 -6.64 13.17
CA SER A 110 4.19 -5.25 12.77
C SER A 110 3.39 -5.12 11.46
N MET A 111 2.91 -6.23 10.90
CA MET A 111 2.03 -6.26 9.74
C MET A 111 0.60 -6.63 10.15
N LEU A 112 -0.39 -6.12 9.41
CA LEU A 112 -1.77 -6.53 9.51
C LEU A 112 -2.21 -7.16 8.19
N GLN A 113 -2.99 -8.23 8.28
CA GLN A 113 -3.56 -8.92 7.14
C GLN A 113 -4.95 -8.36 6.82
N THR A 114 -5.27 -8.25 5.53
CA THR A 114 -6.63 -7.96 5.04
C THR A 114 -6.86 -8.64 3.69
N THR A 115 -8.08 -8.51 3.17
CA THR A 115 -8.45 -8.89 1.81
C THR A 115 -8.86 -7.65 1.03
N ILE A 116 -8.38 -7.52 -0.20
CA ILE A 116 -8.87 -6.51 -1.16
C ILE A 116 -9.58 -7.27 -2.27
N ARG A 117 -10.86 -7.04 -2.47
CA ARG A 117 -11.57 -7.50 -3.68
C ARG A 117 -11.53 -6.37 -4.69
N ASP A 118 -11.11 -6.68 -5.90
CA ASP A 118 -11.19 -5.80 -7.05
C ASP A 118 -12.16 -6.40 -8.09
N ALA A 119 -12.34 -5.75 -9.23
CA ALA A 119 -13.26 -6.21 -10.28
C ALA A 119 -12.95 -7.60 -10.85
N SER A 120 -11.74 -8.12 -10.67
CA SER A 120 -11.25 -9.33 -11.34
C SER A 120 -10.82 -10.43 -10.37
N SER A 121 -10.55 -10.12 -9.09
CA SER A 121 -9.85 -11.01 -8.18
C SER A 121 -10.03 -10.63 -6.71
N VAL A 122 -9.72 -11.59 -5.83
CA VAL A 122 -9.57 -11.36 -4.38
C VAL A 122 -8.10 -11.49 -4.03
N TRP A 123 -7.58 -10.46 -3.38
CA TRP A 123 -6.19 -10.34 -2.97
C TRP A 123 -6.08 -10.52 -1.46
N GLU A 124 -5.38 -11.56 -1.02
CA GLU A 124 -4.95 -11.68 0.38
C GLU A 124 -3.65 -10.90 0.55
N VAL A 125 -3.67 -9.86 1.39
CA VAL A 125 -2.56 -8.92 1.50
C VAL A 125 -2.18 -8.66 2.95
N MET A 126 -0.92 -8.36 3.17
CA MET A 126 -0.44 -7.82 4.45
C MET A 126 0.25 -6.50 4.19
N VAL A 127 -0.06 -5.51 5.01
CA VAL A 127 0.56 -4.18 4.98
C VAL A 127 1.06 -3.85 6.38
N THR A 128 1.92 -2.84 6.50
CA THR A 128 2.35 -2.41 7.84
C THR A 128 1.16 -1.85 8.60
N ALA A 129 1.13 -2.04 9.92
CA ALA A 129 0.05 -1.48 10.75
C ALA A 129 -0.08 0.05 10.61
N ALA A 130 1.03 0.73 10.27
CA ALA A 130 1.05 2.16 10.06
C ALA A 130 0.48 2.61 8.70
N ASP A 131 0.40 1.73 7.71
CA ASP A 131 -0.09 2.06 6.36
C ASP A 131 -1.58 1.71 6.16
N THR A 132 -2.28 1.16 7.16
CA THR A 132 -3.67 0.67 6.98
C THR A 132 -4.66 1.76 6.60
N GLU A 133 -4.60 2.92 7.25
CA GLU A 133 -5.47 4.07 6.95
C GLU A 133 -5.19 4.62 5.54
N LEU A 134 -3.92 4.70 5.15
CA LEU A 134 -3.51 5.14 3.82
C LEU A 134 -4.04 4.19 2.73
N VAL A 135 -3.88 2.87 2.93
CA VAL A 135 -4.36 1.85 1.99
C VAL A 135 -5.88 1.94 1.85
N ALA A 136 -6.60 2.11 2.96
CA ALA A 136 -8.05 2.28 2.93
C ALA A 136 -8.49 3.54 2.17
N ALA A 137 -7.84 4.67 2.44
CA ALA A 137 -8.11 5.94 1.75
C ALA A 137 -7.83 5.83 0.24
N ALA A 138 -6.67 5.28 -0.14
CA ALA A 138 -6.28 5.16 -1.55
C ALA A 138 -7.24 4.29 -2.35
N LEU A 139 -7.67 3.15 -1.79
CA LEU A 139 -8.67 2.28 -2.44
C LEU A 139 -10.04 2.96 -2.56
N ALA A 140 -10.47 3.69 -1.53
CA ALA A 140 -11.74 4.41 -1.56
C ALA A 140 -11.75 5.50 -2.65
N GLU A 141 -10.69 6.31 -2.73
CA GLU A 141 -10.59 7.38 -3.74
C GLU A 141 -10.44 6.81 -5.17
N ALA A 142 -9.59 5.81 -5.36
CA ALA A 142 -9.44 5.15 -6.66
C ALA A 142 -10.73 4.47 -7.14
N GLY A 143 -11.57 3.99 -6.22
CA GLY A 143 -12.89 3.43 -6.53
C GLY A 143 -13.89 4.49 -7.00
N LYS A 144 -13.87 5.70 -6.42
CA LYS A 144 -14.73 6.82 -6.82
C LYS A 144 -14.39 7.37 -8.20
N ALA A 145 -13.10 7.50 -8.50
CA ALA A 145 -12.63 8.04 -9.77
C ALA A 145 -13.19 7.30 -10.99
N ARG A 146 -13.43 5.98 -10.89
CA ARG A 146 -14.03 5.20 -11.98
C ARG A 146 -15.56 5.20 -12.02
N ALA A 147 -16.24 5.31 -10.88
CA ALA A 147 -17.70 5.39 -10.87
C ALA A 147 -18.23 6.69 -11.54
N GLY A 148 -17.41 7.76 -11.52
CA GLY A 148 -17.72 9.02 -12.19
C GLY A 148 -17.68 8.96 -13.72
N ASP A 149 -16.83 8.09 -14.29
CA ASP A 149 -16.70 7.95 -15.76
C ASP A 149 -17.87 7.17 -16.39
N GLU A 150 -18.56 6.31 -15.63
CA GLU A 150 -19.69 5.50 -16.15
C GLU A 150 -21.05 6.23 -16.09
N SER A 151 -21.12 7.41 -15.46
CA SER A 151 -22.37 8.19 -15.33
C SER A 151 -22.57 9.26 -16.41
N GLY A 152 -21.68 9.32 -17.40
CA GLY A 152 -21.62 10.37 -18.43
C GLY A 152 -21.73 9.89 -19.87
N ALA A 153 -22.32 8.71 -20.13
CA ALA A 153 -22.56 8.16 -21.47
C ALA A 153 -24.06 8.04 -21.78
#